data_AF-A0A821QAI3-F1
#
_entry.id   AF-A0A821QAI3-F1
#
_cell.length_a   1.000
_cell.length_b   1.000
_cell.length_c   1.000
_cell.angle_alpha   90.00
_cell.angle_beta   90.00
_cell.angle_gamma   90.00
#
_symmetry.space_group_name_H-M   'P 1'
#
loop_
_entity.id
_entity.type
_entity.pdbx_description
1 polymer ?
#
loop_
_entity_poly.entity_id
_entity_poly.type
_entity_poly.pdbx_seq_one_letter_code
_entity_poly.pdbx_strand_id
1 'polypeptide(L)'
;LSFKRNSNIDYQSVHKNINNLTQHIDNLEQQDRVKTLLNQYAKLFDTSKLTIATNVKPHDIKTLDHPPPVSKPYYSTPSKQEEMYKIIQELLHCGLIRPSDSPYAAPALLVG
;
A
#
# COMPACT_ATOMS: atom_id res chain seq x y z
N LEU A 1 2.23 17.50 -1.49
CA LEU A 1 2.53 16.17 -2.06
C LEU A 1 1.50 15.91 -3.16
N SER A 2 1.93 15.84 -4.42
CA SER A 2 1.02 15.56 -5.53
C SER A 2 1.15 14.08 -5.90
N PHE A 3 0.27 13.24 -5.38
CA PHE A 3 0.21 11.83 -5.77
C PHE A 3 -0.38 11.74 -7.18
N LYS A 4 0.43 11.35 -8.17
CA LYS A 4 -0.08 11.10 -9.52
C LYS A 4 -0.88 9.80 -9.50
N ARG A 5 -2.19 9.93 -9.70
CA ARG A 5 -3.10 8.78 -9.81
C ARG A 5 -2.83 8.07 -11.14
N ASN A 6 -2.21 6.90 -11.11
CA ASN A 6 -2.15 6.03 -12.28
C ASN A 6 -3.51 5.35 -12.45
N SER A 7 -4.27 5.73 -13.48
CA SER A 7 -5.67 5.35 -13.67
C SER A 7 -5.90 4.00 -14.36
N ASN A 8 -4.84 3.34 -14.84
CA ASN A 8 -4.98 2.07 -15.56
C ASN A 8 -5.39 0.95 -14.60
N ILE A 9 -6.45 0.21 -14.91
CA ILE A 9 -6.93 -0.92 -14.11
C ILE A 9 -6.23 -2.19 -14.59
N ASP A 10 -5.71 -3.00 -13.66
CA ASP A 10 -5.26 -4.35 -14.01
C ASP A 10 -6.44 -5.33 -14.04
N TYR A 11 -7.02 -5.50 -15.24
CA TYR A 11 -8.17 -6.38 -15.44
C TYR A 11 -7.88 -7.85 -15.12
N GLN A 12 -6.62 -8.32 -15.22
CA GLN A 12 -6.27 -9.71 -14.90
C GLN A 12 -6.34 -9.95 -13.38
N SER A 13 -5.75 -9.05 -12.61
CA SER A 13 -5.83 -9.06 -11.15
C SER A 13 -7.28 -8.95 -10.67
N VAL A 14 -8.04 -8.00 -11.23
CA VAL A 14 -9.47 -7.81 -10.90
C VAL A 14 -10.27 -9.08 -11.18
N HIS A 15 -10.11 -9.70 -12.35
CA HIS A 15 -10.84 -10.90 -12.71
C HIS A 15 -10.55 -12.05 -11.73
N LYS A 16 -9.27 -12.26 -11.40
CA LYS A 16 -8.85 -13.24 -10.39
C LYS A 16 -9.50 -12.97 -9.03
N ASN A 17 -9.51 -11.71 -8.58
CA ASN A 17 -10.07 -11.31 -7.30
C ASN A 17 -11.59 -11.52 -7.25
N ILE A 18 -12.32 -11.11 -8.29
CA ILE A 18 -13.77 -11.29 -8.38
C ILE A 18 -14.13 -12.78 -8.39
N ASN A 19 -13.39 -13.62 -9.11
CA ASN A 19 -13.61 -15.07 -9.09
C ASN A 19 -13.38 -15.66 -7.69
N ASN A 20 -12.29 -15.27 -7.02
CA ASN A 20 -12.02 -15.73 -5.65
C ASN A 20 -13.11 -15.31 -4.66
N LEU A 21 -13.68 -14.11 -4.82
CA LEU A 21 -14.77 -13.60 -3.98
C LEU A 21 -16.11 -14.28 -4.26
N THR A 22 -16.30 -14.90 -5.42
CA THR A 22 -17.61 -15.44 -5.85
C THR A 22 -17.63 -16.97 -5.99
N GLN A 23 -16.49 -17.64 -5.89
CA GLN A 23 -16.36 -19.09 -6.05
C GLN A 23 -17.19 -19.93 -5.06
N HIS A 24 -17.54 -19.36 -3.91
CA HIS A 24 -18.31 -20.05 -2.85
C HIS A 24 -19.83 -19.96 -3.03
N ILE A 25 -20.30 -19.27 -4.07
CA ILE A 25 -21.73 -19.09 -4.36
C ILE A 25 -22.18 -20.24 -5.27
N ASP A 26 -22.94 -21.18 -4.72
CA ASP A 26 -23.39 -22.39 -5.45
C ASP A 26 -24.46 -22.09 -6.52
N ASN A 27 -25.33 -21.11 -6.25
CA ASN A 27 -26.35 -20.69 -7.21
C ASN A 27 -25.71 -19.86 -8.33
N LEU A 28 -25.66 -20.44 -9.55
CA LEU A 28 -25.03 -19.83 -10.72
C LEU A 28 -25.67 -18.49 -11.12
N GLU A 29 -26.98 -18.34 -11.00
CA GLU A 29 -27.69 -17.09 -11.33
C GLU A 29 -27.30 -15.99 -10.33
N GLN A 30 -27.25 -16.32 -9.04
CA GLN A 30 -26.78 -15.38 -8.02
C GLN A 30 -25.31 -15.04 -8.21
N GLN A 31 -24.48 -16.04 -8.51
CA GLN A 31 -23.05 -15.84 -8.75
C GLN A 31 -22.82 -14.88 -9.94
N ASP A 32 -23.56 -15.05 -11.03
CA ASP A 32 -23.46 -14.19 -12.22
C ASP A 32 -23.93 -12.75 -11.93
N ARG A 33 -25.03 -12.58 -11.20
CA ARG A 33 -25.50 -11.26 -10.75
C ARG A 33 -24.48 -10.54 -9.87
N VAL A 34 -23.84 -11.26 -8.94
CA VAL A 34 -22.79 -10.70 -8.09
C VAL A 34 -21.54 -10.37 -8.91
N LYS A 35 -21.08 -11.27 -9.79
CA LYS A 35 -19.94 -11.01 -10.69
C LYS A 35 -20.20 -9.77 -11.55
N THR A 36 -21.39 -9.61 -12.09
CA THR A 36 -21.78 -8.43 -12.88
C THR A 36 -21.65 -7.15 -12.06
N LEU A 37 -22.18 -7.14 -10.83
CA LEU A 37 -22.07 -5.99 -9.93
C LEU A 37 -20.60 -5.67 -9.57
N LEU A 38 -19.81 -6.69 -9.23
CA LEU A 38 -18.41 -6.49 -8.85
C LEU A 38 -17.59 -5.96 -10.04
N ASN A 39 -17.86 -6.42 -11.26
CA ASN A 39 -17.22 -5.91 -12.47
C ASN A 39 -17.61 -4.45 -12.77
N GLN A 40 -18.85 -4.03 -12.48
CA GLN A 40 -19.25 -2.62 -12.57
C GLN A 40 -18.38 -1.72 -11.67
N TYR A 41 -17.95 -2.24 -10.52
CA TYR A 41 -17.06 -1.57 -9.58
C TYR A 41 -15.63 -2.14 -9.62
N ALA A 42 -15.19 -2.69 -10.76
CA ALA A 42 -13.90 -3.36 -10.95
C ALA A 42 -12.70 -2.61 -10.34
N LYS A 43 -12.72 -1.27 -10.44
CA LYS A 43 -11.70 -0.39 -9.89
C LYS A 43 -11.48 -0.53 -8.37
N LEU A 44 -12.50 -0.92 -7.60
CA LEU A 44 -12.40 -1.14 -6.15
C LEU A 44 -11.71 -2.47 -5.82
N PHE A 45 -11.69 -3.41 -6.76
CA PHE A 45 -11.12 -4.75 -6.62
C PHE A 45 -9.76 -4.89 -7.31
N ASP A 46 -9.20 -3.79 -7.82
CA ASP A 46 -7.85 -3.75 -8.34
C ASP A 46 -6.85 -3.69 -7.18
N THR A 47 -6.28 -4.84 -6.84
CA THR A 47 -5.24 -4.96 -5.82
C THR A 47 -3.83 -4.91 -6.40
N SER A 48 -3.68 -4.66 -7.70
CA SER A 48 -2.35 -4.54 -8.32
C SER A 48 -1.61 -3.28 -7.87
N LYS A 49 -2.33 -2.32 -7.29
CA LYS A 49 -1.81 -1.01 -6.89
C LYS A 49 -2.22 -0.66 -5.48
N LEU A 50 -1.32 0.02 -4.77
CA LEU A 50 -1.64 0.61 -3.49
C LEU A 50 -2.66 1.73 -3.68
N THR A 51 -3.76 1.65 -2.93
CA THR A 51 -4.78 2.70 -2.94
C THR A 51 -4.34 3.83 -2.02
N ILE A 52 -4.05 4.99 -2.61
CA ILE A 52 -3.75 6.22 -1.87
C ILE A 52 -5.01 7.08 -1.83
N ALA A 53 -5.46 7.43 -0.62
CA ALA A 53 -6.56 8.36 -0.44
C ALA A 53 -6.21 9.73 -1.04
N THR A 54 -7.07 10.24 -1.91
CA THR A 54 -6.95 11.58 -2.50
C THR A 54 -7.70 12.60 -1.65
N ASN A 55 -7.28 13.86 -1.70
CA ASN A 55 -7.93 14.98 -0.98
C ASN A 55 -7.89 14.87 0.55
N VAL A 56 -6.90 14.14 1.09
CA VAL A 56 -6.65 14.09 2.53
C VAL A 56 -6.06 15.44 2.96
N LYS A 57 -6.67 16.06 3.98
CA LYS A 57 -6.07 17.23 4.62
C LYS A 57 -4.74 16.81 5.27
N PRO A 58 -3.66 17.62 5.17
CA PRO A 58 -2.43 17.33 5.89
C PRO A 58 -2.72 17.09 7.36
N HIS A 59 -2.27 15.94 7.88
CA HIS A 59 -2.38 15.64 9.29
C HIS A 59 -1.29 16.40 10.05
N ASP A 60 -1.67 17.05 11.14
CA ASP A 60 -0.77 17.80 12.01
C ASP A 60 -0.62 17.07 13.34
N ILE A 61 0.63 16.79 13.73
CA ILE A 61 0.98 16.09 14.96
C ILE A 61 1.63 17.10 15.90
N LYS A 62 0.92 17.47 16.97
CA LYS A 62 1.44 18.39 17.99
C LYS A 62 2.42 17.66 18.89
N THR A 63 3.68 18.09 18.90
CA THR A 63 4.72 17.59 19.80
C THR A 63 4.82 18.44 21.06
N LEU A 64 5.41 17.88 22.11
CA LEU A 64 5.79 18.63 23.31
C LEU A 64 7.16 19.30 23.11
N ASP A 65 7.50 20.19 24.03
CA ASP A 65 8.78 20.91 24.05
C ASP A 65 9.88 20.03 24.66
N HIS A 66 10.41 19.10 23.86
CA HIS A 66 11.56 18.28 24.21
C HIS A 66 12.45 18.07 22.97
N PRO A 67 13.75 17.76 23.15
CA PRO A 67 14.62 17.40 22.04
C PRO A 67 14.03 16.25 21.20
N PRO A 68 14.27 16.24 19.88
CA PRO A 68 13.75 15.19 19.01
C PRO A 68 14.45 13.85 19.31
N PRO A 69 13.71 12.75 19.52
CA PRO A 69 14.31 11.44 19.73
C PRO A 69 15.04 10.93 18.49
N VAL A 70 16.27 10.45 18.70
CA VAL A 70 17.13 9.87 17.67
C VAL A 70 17.67 8.53 18.16
N SER A 71 17.36 7.48 17.41
CA SER A 71 17.82 6.12 17.69
C SER A 71 18.64 5.59 16.51
N LYS A 72 19.74 4.90 16.83
CA LYS A 72 20.59 4.26 15.81
C LYS A 72 19.85 3.10 15.13
N PRO A 73 20.04 2.88 13.82
CA PRO A 73 19.53 1.68 13.15
C PRO A 73 20.08 0.41 13.80
N TYR A 74 19.25 -0.65 13.85
CA TYR A 74 19.71 -1.95 14.30
C TYR A 74 20.57 -2.64 13.25
N TYR A 75 21.47 -3.50 13.70
CA TYR A 75 22.19 -4.40 12.80
C TYR A 75 21.21 -5.31 12.05
N SER A 76 21.43 -5.45 10.75
CA SER A 76 20.66 -6.35 9.89
C SER A 76 21.63 -7.20 9.07
N THR A 77 21.29 -8.47 8.86
CA THR A 77 22.09 -9.34 7.99
C THR A 77 22.03 -8.84 6.55
N PRO A 78 23.03 -9.14 5.70
CA PRO A 78 23.03 -8.69 4.30
C PRO A 78 21.77 -9.08 3.52
N SER A 79 21.26 -10.29 3.74
CA SER A 79 20.03 -10.77 3.12
C SER A 79 18.81 -9.92 3.53
N LYS A 80 18.67 -9.59 4.82
CA LYS A 80 17.60 -8.71 5.30
C LYS A 80 17.74 -7.29 4.79
N GLN A 81 18.97 -6.79 4.65
CA GLN A 81 19.22 -5.47 4.08
C GLN A 81 18.78 -5.41 2.62
N GLU A 82 19.10 -6.42 1.81
CA GLU A 82 18.68 -6.48 0.41
C GLU A 82 17.16 -6.46 0.26
N GLU A 83 16.45 -7.25 1.07
CA GLU A 83 14.99 -7.26 1.07
C GLU A 83 14.40 -5.92 1.53
N MET A 84 14.95 -5.35 2.60
CA MET A 84 14.56 -4.02 3.07
C MET A 84 14.77 -2.95 1.99
N TYR A 85 15.86 -3.01 1.23
CA TYR A 85 16.09 -2.09 0.10
C TYR A 85 15.04 -2.25 -0.99
N LYS A 86 14.64 -3.47 -1.35
CA LYS A 86 13.58 -3.71 -2.35
C LYS A 86 12.26 -3.05 -1.90
N ILE A 87 11.88 -3.24 -0.64
CA ILE A 87 10.68 -2.62 -0.05
C ILE A 87 10.79 -1.09 -0.08
N ILE A 88 11.93 -0.52 0.31
CA ILE A 88 12.16 0.93 0.28
C ILE A 88 11.99 1.49 -1.14
N GLN A 89 12.56 0.82 -2.16
CA GLN A 89 12.43 1.26 -3.55
C GLN A 89 10.97 1.19 -4.04
N GLU A 90 10.24 0.14 -3.67
CA GLU A 90 8.81 0.04 -3.98
C GLU A 90 8.00 1.17 -3.34
N LEU A 91 8.22 1.43 -2.05
CA LEU A 91 7.52 2.51 -1.33
C LEU A 91 7.85 3.90 -1.88
N LEU A 92 9.11 4.12 -2.29
CA LEU A 92 9.54 5.34 -2.98
C LEU A 92 8.86 5.47 -4.34
N HIS A 93 8.81 4.38 -5.13
CA HIS A 93 8.17 4.34 -6.44
C HIS A 93 6.66 4.61 -6.34
N CYS A 94 5.99 4.04 -5.35
CA CYS A 94 4.58 4.31 -5.04
C CYS A 94 4.35 5.72 -4.46
N GLY A 95 5.40 6.44 -4.09
CA GLY A 95 5.34 7.78 -3.50
C GLY A 95 4.81 7.79 -2.06
N LEU A 96 4.82 6.64 -1.36
CA LEU A 96 4.37 6.52 0.03
C LEU A 96 5.39 7.09 1.02
N ILE A 97 6.68 7.03 0.68
CA ILE A 97 7.76 7.64 1.44
C ILE A 97 8.57 8.58 0.55
N ARG A 98 9.43 9.39 1.17
CA ARG A 98 10.37 10.28 0.48
C ARG A 98 11.65 10.41 1.31
N PRO A 99 12.79 10.74 0.69
CA PRO A 99 13.96 11.20 1.44
C PRO A 99 13.61 12.43 2.29
N SER A 100 14.19 12.50 3.47
CA SER A 100 14.08 13.64 4.37
C SER A 100 15.35 13.81 5.17
N ASP A 101 15.72 15.06 5.43
CA ASP A 101 16.68 15.41 6.46
C ASP A 101 15.90 15.77 7.72
N SER A 102 15.77 14.81 8.63
CA SER A 102 14.89 14.89 9.80
C SER A 102 15.72 14.85 11.08
N PRO A 103 15.45 15.72 12.07
CA PRO A 103 16.07 15.61 13.37
C PRO A 103 15.48 14.47 14.21
N TYR A 104 14.42 13.80 13.75
CA TYR A 104 13.83 12.60 14.34
C TYR A 104 14.28 11.35 13.59
N ALA A 105 14.65 10.29 14.31
CA ALA A 105 14.97 9.00 13.71
C ALA A 105 14.58 7.82 14.62
N ALA A 106 13.87 6.84 14.05
CA ALA A 106 13.56 5.56 14.70
C ALA A 106 14.08 4.40 13.84
N PRO A 107 14.56 3.30 14.45
CA PRO A 107 15.09 2.17 13.70
C PRO A 107 13.97 1.39 13.01
N ALA A 108 14.18 1.05 11.74
CA ALA A 108 13.33 0.11 11.02
C ALA A 108 13.85 -1.33 11.21
N LEU A 109 12.93 -2.30 11.23
CA LEU A 109 13.23 -3.71 11.42
C LEU A 109 12.43 -4.55 10.42
N LEU A 110 13.11 -5.51 9.79
CA LEU A 110 12.48 -6.52 8.96
C LEU A 110 12.20 -7.78 9.80
N VAL A 111 10.92 -8.11 9.93
CA VAL A 111 10.41 -9.30 10.64
C VAL A 111 10.04 -10.33 9.59
N GLY A 112 10.56 -11.55 9.75
CA GLY A 112 10.30 -12.69 8.86
C GLY A 112 10.18 -13.95 9.68
#